data_AF-A0A7J9S025-F1
#
_entry.id   AF-A0A7J9S025-F1
#
_cell.length_a   1.000
_cell.length_b   1.000
_cell.length_c   1.000
_cell.angle_alpha   90.00
_cell.angle_beta   90.00
_cell.angle_gamma   90.00
#
_symmetry.space_group_name_H-M   'P 1'
#
loop_
_entity.id
_entity.type
_entity.pdbx_description
1 polymer ?
#
loop_
_entity_poly.entity_id
_entity_poly.type
_entity_poly.pdbx_seq_one_letter_code
_entity_poly.pdbx_strand_id
1 'polypeptide(L)'
;MVNSLLSAIKAYIEYLRRGNNVKLNAKENVMRQLVSYKLNTSVINAYINDLYKALEKSNKCFIEIKFKTLRKFISGWSPIYFITEVPMSWDLILDTPYISGSTIKGIIKDYFKELTNDEKMTSCIFGDPNGVGKVIFFDAYPVSSGQILDYDIMTPHYSGADNEYYVNPVPIKFLAINEGVEFVTFVAFDKKELEECGKNSLYQLLQSFLFSMKMGWGRRTSRGYGDLTIISKEVELKCPSS
;
A
#
# COMPACT_ATOMS: atom_id res chain seq x y z
N MET A 1 -5.70 -6.93 -23.54
CA MET A 1 -4.62 -6.31 -22.74
C MET A 1 -3.84 -7.44 -22.10
N VAL A 2 -2.52 -7.50 -22.23
CA VAL A 2 -1.72 -8.55 -21.57
C VAL A 2 -1.37 -8.05 -20.18
N ASN A 3 -1.80 -8.77 -19.12
CA ASN A 3 -1.47 -8.42 -17.74
C ASN A 3 0.04 -8.56 -17.49
N SER A 4 0.63 -7.53 -16.92
CA SER A 4 2.07 -7.34 -16.73
C SER A 4 2.64 -8.36 -15.76
N LEU A 5 2.00 -8.56 -14.60
CA LEU A 5 2.46 -9.54 -13.60
C LEU A 5 2.29 -10.98 -14.09
N LEU A 6 1.16 -11.33 -14.70
CA LEU A 6 0.92 -12.68 -15.21
C LEU A 6 1.86 -13.00 -16.38
N SER A 7 2.14 -12.02 -17.25
CA SER A 7 3.15 -12.16 -18.31
C SER A 7 4.54 -12.38 -17.73
N ALA A 8 4.92 -11.61 -16.71
CA ALA A 8 6.18 -11.75 -15.99
C ALA A 8 6.32 -13.14 -15.34
N ILE A 9 5.27 -13.62 -14.66
CA ILE A 9 5.24 -14.96 -14.04
C ILE A 9 5.37 -16.05 -15.11
N LYS A 10 4.64 -15.95 -16.21
CA LYS A 10 4.74 -16.90 -17.32
C LYS A 10 6.15 -16.93 -17.90
N ALA A 11 6.74 -15.77 -18.17
CA ALA A 11 8.11 -15.67 -18.67
C ALA A 11 9.11 -16.30 -17.69
N TYR A 12 8.95 -16.04 -16.39
CA TYR A 12 9.80 -16.62 -15.36
C TYR A 12 9.73 -18.16 -15.35
N ILE A 13 8.52 -18.72 -15.39
CA ILE A 13 8.31 -20.18 -15.46
C ILE A 13 8.95 -20.77 -16.73
N GLU A 14 8.78 -20.11 -17.88
CA GLU A 14 9.36 -20.56 -19.14
C GLU A 14 10.90 -20.55 -19.12
N TYR A 15 11.51 -19.57 -18.46
CA TYR A 15 12.96 -19.54 -18.26
C TYR A 15 13.44 -20.67 -17.35
N LEU A 16 12.74 -20.92 -16.23
CA LEU A 16 13.10 -21.99 -15.30
C LEU A 16 13.06 -23.37 -15.96
N ARG A 17 12.14 -23.58 -16.91
CA ARG A 17 12.05 -24.83 -17.68
C ARG A 17 13.31 -25.10 -18.55
N ARG A 18 14.13 -24.08 -18.83
CA ARG A 18 15.32 -24.19 -19.71
C ARG A 18 16.59 -24.64 -18.98
N GLY A 19 16.59 -24.81 -17.65
CA GLY A 19 17.70 -25.43 -16.88
C GLY A 19 18.24 -24.63 -15.68
N ASN A 20 19.13 -25.25 -14.88
CA ASN A 20 19.48 -24.83 -13.51
C ASN A 20 20.31 -23.53 -13.39
N ASN A 21 21.16 -23.18 -14.35
CA ASN A 21 21.98 -21.94 -14.31
C ASN A 21 21.25 -20.69 -14.83
N VAL A 22 19.93 -20.76 -15.00
CA VAL A 22 19.12 -19.69 -15.63
C VAL A 22 18.35 -18.86 -14.62
N LYS A 23 18.22 -19.29 -13.34
CA LYS A 23 17.34 -18.64 -12.36
C LYS A 23 17.67 -17.16 -12.11
N LEU A 24 18.94 -16.80 -11.91
CA LEU A 24 19.32 -15.42 -11.62
C LEU A 24 19.07 -14.51 -12.82
N ASN A 25 19.45 -14.96 -14.02
CA ASN A 25 19.19 -14.26 -15.27
C ASN A 25 17.69 -14.13 -15.56
N ALA A 26 16.91 -15.18 -15.26
CA ALA A 26 15.46 -15.18 -15.38
C ALA A 26 14.83 -14.13 -14.46
N LYS A 27 15.22 -14.13 -13.18
CA LYS A 27 14.77 -13.15 -12.19
C LYS A 27 15.07 -11.73 -12.68
N GLU A 28 16.30 -11.47 -13.12
CA GLU A 28 16.71 -10.15 -13.59
C GLU A 28 15.92 -9.70 -14.83
N ASN A 29 15.76 -10.57 -15.83
CA ASN A 29 15.02 -10.26 -17.05
C ASN A 29 13.54 -9.96 -16.77
N VAL A 30 12.90 -10.77 -15.92
CA VAL A 30 11.49 -10.56 -15.56
C VAL A 30 11.32 -9.30 -14.71
N MET A 31 12.24 -9.01 -13.80
CA MET A 31 12.20 -7.73 -13.08
C MET A 31 12.44 -6.53 -14.00
N ARG A 32 13.24 -6.65 -15.07
CA ARG A 32 13.38 -5.60 -16.12
C ARG A 32 12.09 -5.36 -16.87
N GLN A 33 11.36 -6.42 -17.19
CA GLN A 33 10.03 -6.30 -17.77
C GLN A 33 9.07 -5.58 -16.82
N LEU A 34 9.07 -5.92 -15.54
CA LEU A 34 8.21 -5.26 -14.55
C LEU A 34 8.61 -3.80 -14.34
N VAL A 35 9.88 -3.46 -14.20
CA VAL A 35 10.29 -2.05 -14.03
C VAL A 35 9.92 -1.16 -15.22
N SER A 36 9.84 -1.73 -16.43
CA SER A 36 9.44 -1.02 -17.65
C SER A 36 7.93 -1.05 -17.92
N TYR A 37 7.11 -1.68 -17.06
CA TYR A 37 5.67 -1.70 -17.24
C TYR A 37 5.11 -0.27 -17.12
N LYS A 38 4.13 0.04 -17.98
CA LYS A 38 3.43 1.32 -17.95
C LYS A 38 2.08 1.14 -17.31
N LEU A 39 1.80 1.95 -16.30
CA LEU A 39 0.52 1.95 -15.63
C LEU A 39 -0.60 2.34 -16.60
N ASN A 40 -1.68 1.55 -16.65
CA ASN A 40 -2.88 1.93 -17.37
C ASN A 40 -3.73 2.88 -16.50
N THR A 41 -3.33 4.14 -16.48
CA THR A 41 -4.01 5.19 -15.72
C THR A 41 -5.47 5.36 -16.12
N SER A 42 -5.85 5.07 -17.38
CA SER A 42 -7.24 5.19 -17.83
C SER A 42 -8.18 4.24 -17.08
N VAL A 43 -7.78 2.98 -16.90
CA VAL A 43 -8.61 1.97 -16.22
C VAL A 43 -8.68 2.25 -14.73
N ILE A 44 -7.56 2.62 -14.11
CA ILE A 44 -7.50 2.96 -12.68
C ILE A 44 -8.32 4.22 -12.39
N ASN A 45 -8.19 5.26 -13.20
CA ASN A 45 -8.99 6.47 -13.05
C ASN A 45 -10.48 6.21 -13.27
N ALA A 46 -10.84 5.32 -14.21
CA ALA A 46 -12.24 4.91 -14.36
C ALA A 46 -12.76 4.20 -13.10
N TYR A 47 -12.00 3.26 -12.54
CA TYR A 47 -12.35 2.58 -11.28
C TYR A 47 -12.48 3.56 -10.10
N ILE A 48 -11.52 4.47 -9.95
CA ILE A 48 -11.55 5.51 -8.89
C ILE A 48 -12.77 6.42 -9.07
N ASN A 49 -13.09 6.82 -10.29
CA ASN A 49 -14.27 7.64 -10.58
C ASN A 49 -15.58 6.91 -10.29
N ASP A 50 -15.65 5.61 -10.60
CA ASP A 50 -16.83 4.79 -10.29
C ASP A 50 -16.99 4.59 -8.78
N LEU A 51 -15.89 4.37 -8.05
CA LEU A 51 -15.89 4.32 -6.60
C LEU A 51 -16.33 5.65 -5.98
N TYR A 52 -15.81 6.77 -6.48
CA TYR A 52 -16.20 8.11 -6.07
C TYR A 52 -17.72 8.34 -6.26
N LYS A 53 -18.26 8.04 -7.44
CA LYS A 53 -19.71 8.14 -7.72
C LYS A 53 -20.56 7.20 -6.86
N ALA A 54 -20.05 6.01 -6.56
CA ALA A 54 -20.72 5.06 -5.68
C ALA A 54 -20.78 5.61 -4.24
N LEU A 55 -19.69 6.24 -3.77
CA LEU A 55 -19.64 6.88 -2.45
C LEU A 55 -20.59 8.07 -2.36
N GLU A 56 -20.70 8.92 -3.39
CA GLU A 56 -21.69 10.01 -3.45
C GLU A 56 -23.13 9.50 -3.29
N LYS A 57 -23.42 8.29 -3.76
CA LYS A 57 -24.74 7.65 -3.65
C LYS A 57 -24.92 6.78 -2.40
N SER A 58 -23.86 6.57 -1.61
CA SER A 58 -23.84 5.59 -0.52
C SER A 58 -24.51 6.04 0.78
N ASN A 59 -25.03 7.28 0.82
CA ASN A 59 -25.53 7.94 2.02
C ASN A 59 -24.51 7.96 3.18
N LYS A 60 -23.22 7.95 2.87
CA LYS A 60 -22.11 8.06 3.83
C LYS A 60 -21.32 9.31 3.58
N CYS A 61 -20.73 9.85 4.63
CA CYS A 61 -19.66 10.82 4.46
C CYS A 61 -18.41 10.09 3.98
N PHE A 62 -17.62 10.73 3.14
CA PHE A 62 -16.34 10.21 2.72
C PHE A 62 -15.31 11.30 2.50
N ILE A 63 -14.06 10.87 2.54
CA ILE A 63 -12.87 11.69 2.35
C ILE A 63 -12.01 11.03 1.29
N GLU A 64 -11.65 11.78 0.26
CA GLU A 64 -10.63 11.41 -0.70
C GLU A 64 -9.26 11.84 -0.17
N ILE A 65 -8.32 10.90 -0.09
CA ILE A 65 -6.97 11.14 0.41
C ILE A 65 -6.00 10.91 -0.74
N LYS A 66 -5.35 12.00 -1.18
CA LYS A 66 -4.25 11.97 -2.16
C LYS A 66 -2.92 12.12 -1.47
N PHE A 67 -2.02 11.17 -1.69
CA PHE A 67 -0.69 11.19 -1.09
C PHE A 67 0.36 10.68 -2.06
N LYS A 68 1.64 10.97 -1.80
CA LYS A 68 2.77 10.49 -2.61
C LYS A 68 3.83 9.82 -1.75
N THR A 69 4.54 8.88 -2.34
CA THR A 69 5.73 8.27 -1.74
C THR A 69 6.89 9.27 -1.71
N LEU A 70 7.49 9.49 -0.54
CA LEU A 70 8.73 10.28 -0.40
C LEU A 70 9.98 9.40 -0.49
N ARG A 71 9.84 8.12 -0.15
CA ARG A 71 10.88 7.10 -0.29
C ARG A 71 10.28 5.85 -0.90
N LYS A 72 11.14 4.94 -1.37
CA LYS A 72 10.71 3.64 -1.88
C LYS A 72 9.78 2.95 -0.90
N PHE A 73 8.75 2.29 -1.41
CA PHE A 73 7.69 1.71 -0.60
C PHE A 73 7.48 0.23 -0.94
N ILE A 74 7.27 -0.58 0.09
CA ILE A 74 7.01 -2.02 -0.03
C ILE A 74 5.85 -2.35 0.89
N SER A 75 4.78 -2.96 0.38
CA SER A 75 3.68 -3.39 1.25
C SER A 75 2.93 -4.58 0.67
N GLY A 76 2.35 -5.38 1.56
CA GLY A 76 1.46 -6.47 1.22
C GLY A 76 2.15 -7.73 0.70
N TRP A 77 1.39 -8.57 0.00
CA TRP A 77 1.82 -9.84 -0.58
C TRP A 77 1.03 -10.11 -1.86
N SER A 78 1.70 -10.69 -2.86
CA SER A 78 1.09 -11.21 -4.08
C SER A 78 2.04 -12.22 -4.74
N PRO A 79 1.62 -12.92 -5.81
CA PRO A 79 2.47 -13.84 -6.56
C PRO A 79 3.77 -13.23 -7.11
N ILE A 80 3.91 -11.89 -7.14
CA ILE A 80 5.19 -11.24 -7.47
C ILE A 80 6.34 -11.72 -6.57
N TYR A 81 6.03 -12.13 -5.33
CA TYR A 81 6.98 -12.69 -4.38
C TYR A 81 7.77 -13.87 -4.95
N PHE A 82 7.16 -14.72 -5.78
CA PHE A 82 7.84 -15.88 -6.37
C PHE A 82 8.95 -15.50 -7.36
N ILE A 83 8.93 -14.25 -7.85
CA ILE A 83 9.97 -13.70 -8.72
C ILE A 83 10.94 -12.86 -7.87
N THR A 84 10.43 -11.92 -7.08
CA THR A 84 11.24 -10.87 -6.43
C THR A 84 11.85 -11.29 -5.10
N GLU A 85 11.32 -12.34 -4.46
CA GLU A 85 11.63 -12.80 -3.09
C GLU A 85 11.30 -11.77 -1.98
N VAL A 86 10.77 -10.61 -2.36
CA VAL A 86 10.25 -9.58 -1.46
C VAL A 86 8.79 -9.33 -1.82
N PRO A 87 7.86 -9.48 -0.87
CA PRO A 87 6.45 -9.44 -1.18
C PRO A 87 5.97 -8.00 -1.39
N MET A 88 5.07 -7.85 -2.35
CA MET A 88 4.39 -6.61 -2.69
C MET A 88 2.97 -6.95 -3.17
N SER A 89 1.97 -6.20 -2.71
CA SER A 89 0.58 -6.33 -3.17
C SER A 89 0.46 -5.93 -4.64
N TRP A 90 -0.34 -6.70 -5.37
CA TRP A 90 -0.63 -6.47 -6.78
C TRP A 90 -2.09 -6.83 -7.08
N ASP A 91 -2.80 -5.90 -7.69
CA ASP A 91 -4.15 -6.12 -8.19
C ASP A 91 -4.07 -6.74 -9.59
N LEU A 92 -4.55 -7.97 -9.75
CA LEU A 92 -4.49 -8.70 -11.02
C LEU A 92 -5.51 -8.20 -12.06
N ILE A 93 -6.55 -7.48 -11.63
CA ILE A 93 -7.58 -6.94 -12.51
C ILE A 93 -7.13 -5.58 -13.03
N LEU A 94 -6.73 -4.69 -12.12
CA LEU A 94 -6.24 -3.35 -12.47
C LEU A 94 -4.77 -3.35 -12.94
N ASP A 95 -4.08 -4.47 -12.79
CA ASP A 95 -2.69 -4.71 -13.20
C ASP A 95 -1.70 -3.68 -12.65
N THR A 96 -1.78 -3.45 -11.34
CA THR A 96 -1.00 -2.43 -10.64
C THR A 96 -0.67 -2.85 -9.21
N PRO A 97 0.46 -2.42 -8.62
CA PRO A 97 0.62 -2.48 -7.18
C PRO A 97 -0.40 -1.57 -6.49
N TYR A 98 -0.78 -1.93 -5.26
CA TYR A 98 -1.74 -1.19 -4.45
C TYR A 98 -1.42 -1.34 -2.96
N ILE A 99 -1.98 -0.47 -2.13
CA ILE A 99 -1.93 -0.59 -0.66
C ILE A 99 -3.31 -1.04 -0.19
N SER A 100 -3.39 -2.17 0.51
CA SER A 100 -4.71 -2.67 0.91
C SER A 100 -5.36 -1.78 1.99
N GLY A 101 -6.68 -1.60 1.91
CA GLY A 101 -7.47 -0.88 2.90
C GLY A 101 -7.35 -1.51 4.30
N SER A 102 -7.13 -2.83 4.38
CA SER A 102 -6.81 -3.52 5.63
C SER A 102 -5.45 -3.11 6.20
N THR A 103 -4.44 -2.90 5.35
CA THR A 103 -3.11 -2.41 5.77
C THR A 103 -3.23 -0.98 6.27
N ILE A 104 -3.95 -0.13 5.53
CA ILE A 104 -4.22 1.26 5.93
C ILE A 104 -4.94 1.27 7.28
N LYS A 105 -6.07 0.55 7.40
CA LYS A 105 -6.83 0.43 8.64
C LYS A 105 -5.95 -0.01 9.82
N GLY A 106 -5.12 -1.03 9.62
CA GLY A 106 -4.23 -1.56 10.68
C GLY A 106 -3.23 -0.52 11.16
N ILE A 107 -2.56 0.17 10.24
CA ILE A 107 -1.60 1.24 10.56
C ILE A 107 -2.31 2.39 11.28
N ILE A 108 -3.42 2.88 10.72
CA ILE A 108 -4.16 4.00 11.33
C ILE A 108 -4.68 3.63 12.71
N LYS A 109 -5.18 2.39 12.91
CA LYS A 109 -5.64 1.90 14.22
C LYS A 109 -4.53 1.96 15.26
N ASP A 110 -3.32 1.52 14.90
CA ASP A 110 -2.18 1.47 15.82
C ASP A 110 -1.77 2.88 16.27
N TYR A 111 -1.59 3.80 15.32
CA TYR A 111 -1.29 5.20 15.62
C TYR A 111 -2.45 5.93 16.31
N PHE A 112 -3.70 5.59 16.01
CA PHE A 112 -4.85 6.13 16.73
C PHE A 112 -4.82 5.72 18.19
N LYS A 113 -4.53 4.44 18.47
CA LYS A 113 -4.39 3.93 19.84
C LYS A 113 -3.26 4.65 20.58
N GLU A 114 -2.12 4.86 19.92
CA GLU A 114 -0.97 5.57 20.50
C GLU A 114 -1.28 7.04 20.80
N LEU A 115 -1.93 7.75 19.88
CA LEU A 115 -2.24 9.18 20.03
C LEU A 115 -3.33 9.47 21.06
N THR A 116 -4.35 8.59 21.15
CA THR A 116 -5.52 8.84 22.01
C THR A 116 -5.41 8.16 23.37
N ASN A 117 -4.71 7.02 23.44
CA ASN A 117 -4.70 6.13 24.59
C ASN A 117 -6.12 5.77 25.09
N ASP A 118 -7.11 5.76 24.18
CA ASP A 118 -8.52 5.46 24.47
C ASP A 118 -8.94 4.18 23.74
N GLU A 119 -8.95 3.06 24.48
CA GLU A 119 -9.33 1.76 23.92
C GLU A 119 -10.81 1.68 23.54
N LYS A 120 -11.70 2.37 24.28
CA LYS A 120 -13.15 2.33 23.97
C LYS A 120 -13.42 3.03 22.65
N MET A 121 -12.85 4.21 22.48
CA MET A 121 -12.95 4.98 21.24
C MET A 121 -12.30 4.24 20.06
N THR A 122 -11.13 3.64 20.28
CA THR A 122 -10.45 2.80 19.28
C THR A 122 -11.32 1.62 18.85
N SER A 123 -11.88 0.86 19.80
CA SER A 123 -12.76 -0.27 19.49
C SER A 123 -14.04 0.18 18.78
N CYS A 124 -14.62 1.33 19.15
CA CYS A 124 -15.78 1.89 18.46
C CYS A 124 -15.47 2.20 16.98
N ILE A 125 -14.39 2.92 16.70
CA ILE A 125 -14.04 3.37 15.34
C ILE A 125 -13.60 2.19 14.45
N PHE A 126 -12.71 1.34 14.96
CA PHE A 126 -12.07 0.29 14.14
C PHE A 126 -12.72 -1.08 14.27
N GLY A 127 -13.58 -1.28 15.27
CA GLY A 127 -14.15 -2.57 15.63
C GLY A 127 -13.22 -3.42 16.49
N ASP A 128 -13.83 -4.41 17.11
CA ASP A 128 -13.22 -5.44 17.94
C ASP A 128 -13.94 -6.79 17.68
N PRO A 129 -13.57 -7.90 18.34
CA PRO A 129 -14.25 -9.18 18.12
C PRO A 129 -15.77 -9.18 18.39
N ASN A 130 -16.29 -8.20 19.13
CA ASN A 130 -17.70 -8.10 19.52
C ASN A 130 -18.48 -7.03 18.74
N GLY A 131 -17.82 -6.21 17.91
CA GLY A 131 -18.44 -5.07 17.23
C GLY A 131 -17.78 -4.69 15.91
N VAL A 132 -18.60 -4.25 14.95
CA VAL A 132 -18.17 -3.78 13.64
C VAL A 132 -17.71 -2.31 13.74
N GLY A 133 -16.55 -2.01 13.15
CA GLY A 133 -16.02 -0.64 13.11
C GLY A 133 -16.89 0.31 12.28
N LYS A 134 -16.91 1.58 12.68
CA LYS A 134 -17.72 2.65 12.07
C LYS A 134 -17.09 3.31 10.84
N VAL A 135 -15.84 2.97 10.53
CA VAL A 135 -15.08 3.55 9.41
C VAL A 135 -14.65 2.48 8.41
N ILE A 136 -14.91 2.76 7.13
CA ILE A 136 -14.56 1.94 5.97
C ILE A 136 -13.28 2.51 5.35
N PHE A 137 -12.28 1.65 5.16
CA PHE A 137 -11.01 1.99 4.54
C PHE A 137 -10.91 1.27 3.20
N PHE A 138 -10.73 2.04 2.12
CA PHE A 138 -10.60 1.50 0.78
C PHE A 138 -9.13 1.23 0.42
N ASP A 139 -8.91 0.42 -0.60
CA ASP A 139 -7.58 0.21 -1.17
C ASP A 139 -7.04 1.53 -1.76
N ALA A 140 -5.72 1.71 -1.71
CA ALA A 140 -5.04 2.84 -2.35
C ALA A 140 -4.39 2.41 -3.65
N TYR A 141 -4.71 3.13 -4.74
CA TYR A 141 -4.19 2.84 -6.08
C TYR A 141 -3.31 3.99 -6.60
N PRO A 142 -2.25 3.68 -7.36
CA PRO A 142 -1.40 4.70 -7.95
C PRO A 142 -2.13 5.38 -9.12
N VAL A 143 -1.99 6.70 -9.22
CA VAL A 143 -2.63 7.52 -10.27
C VAL A 143 -1.62 8.29 -11.12
N SER A 144 -0.34 8.29 -10.75
CA SER A 144 0.70 8.93 -11.55
C SER A 144 1.11 8.08 -12.77
N SER A 145 1.44 8.72 -13.89
CA SER A 145 1.88 8.03 -15.12
C SER A 145 3.39 7.78 -15.20
N GLY A 146 4.10 7.99 -14.09
CA GLY A 146 5.55 7.85 -13.99
C GLY A 146 6.01 6.39 -13.89
N GLN A 147 7.29 6.20 -13.64
CA GLN A 147 7.85 4.89 -13.34
C GLN A 147 7.39 4.43 -11.95
N ILE A 148 6.49 3.45 -11.91
CA ILE A 148 5.87 2.99 -10.65
C ILE A 148 6.79 2.10 -9.82
N LEU A 149 7.62 1.28 -10.48
CA LEU A 149 8.53 0.34 -9.81
C LEU A 149 9.97 0.69 -10.09
N ASP A 150 10.81 0.49 -9.09
CA ASP A 150 12.25 0.55 -9.23
C ASP A 150 12.92 -0.63 -8.51
N TYR A 151 14.17 -0.88 -8.85
CA TYR A 151 14.99 -1.88 -8.19
C TYR A 151 15.45 -1.42 -6.82
N ASP A 152 15.66 -2.38 -5.95
CA ASP A 152 16.46 -2.15 -4.77
C ASP A 152 17.23 -3.43 -4.39
N ILE A 153 18.25 -3.29 -3.56
CA ILE A 153 19.12 -4.38 -3.14
C ILE A 153 19.21 -4.39 -1.63
N MET A 154 18.94 -5.54 -1.04
CA MET A 154 19.39 -5.81 0.32
C MET A 154 20.58 -6.72 0.31
N THR A 155 21.48 -6.53 1.27
CA THR A 155 22.54 -7.49 1.52
C THR A 155 22.54 -7.82 3.00
N PRO A 156 21.78 -8.82 3.48
CA PRO A 156 21.93 -9.31 4.85
C PRO A 156 23.33 -9.91 5.02
N HIS A 157 24.10 -9.38 5.98
CA HIS A 157 25.47 -9.84 6.24
C HIS A 157 25.48 -10.95 7.31
N TYR A 158 24.68 -10.80 8.36
CA TYR A 158 24.69 -11.68 9.54
C TYR A 158 23.57 -12.74 9.55
N SER A 159 23.00 -13.08 8.39
CA SER A 159 21.91 -14.06 8.32
C SER A 159 22.45 -15.48 8.56
N GLY A 160 22.41 -15.95 9.81
CA GLY A 160 22.89 -17.29 10.19
C GLY A 160 24.40 -17.36 10.47
N ALA A 161 25.03 -16.23 10.81
CA ALA A 161 26.45 -16.17 11.18
C ALA A 161 26.60 -15.82 12.68
N ASP A 162 27.28 -16.68 13.43
CA ASP A 162 27.53 -16.48 14.87
C ASP A 162 28.73 -15.57 15.16
N ASN A 163 29.61 -15.39 14.17
CA ASN A 163 30.77 -14.51 14.26
C ASN A 163 31.19 -14.00 12.87
N GLU A 164 32.14 -13.05 12.84
CA GLU A 164 32.60 -12.37 11.63
C GLU A 164 33.21 -13.33 10.58
N TYR A 165 33.80 -14.46 11.00
CA TYR A 165 34.40 -15.44 10.07
C TYR A 165 33.35 -16.21 9.27
N TYR A 166 32.10 -16.29 9.76
CA TYR A 166 31.00 -16.98 9.09
C TYR A 166 30.04 -16.04 8.35
N VAL A 167 30.36 -14.74 8.31
CA VAL A 167 29.59 -13.74 7.56
C VAL A 167 29.67 -14.05 6.07
N ASN A 168 28.51 -14.27 5.45
CA ASN A 168 28.40 -14.50 4.02
C ASN A 168 27.29 -13.60 3.45
N PRO A 169 27.63 -12.39 2.97
CA PRO A 169 26.65 -11.44 2.47
C PRO A 169 26.01 -11.96 1.17
N VAL A 170 24.69 -12.13 1.16
CA VAL A 170 23.93 -12.58 -0.03
C VAL A 170 23.05 -11.44 -0.55
N PRO A 171 23.44 -10.74 -1.64
CA PRO A 171 22.62 -9.67 -2.21
C PRO A 171 21.30 -10.19 -2.78
N ILE A 172 20.19 -9.61 -2.32
CA ILE A 172 18.83 -9.87 -2.80
C ILE A 172 18.36 -8.63 -3.55
N LYS A 173 18.38 -8.70 -4.88
CA LYS A 173 17.77 -7.68 -5.76
C LYS A 173 16.27 -7.92 -5.84
N PHE A 174 15.46 -6.89 -5.61
CA PHE A 174 14.00 -6.95 -5.58
C PHE A 174 13.36 -5.68 -6.16
N LEU A 175 12.03 -5.64 -6.19
CA LEU A 175 11.25 -4.49 -6.67
C LEU A 175 10.55 -3.77 -5.51
N ALA A 176 10.56 -2.44 -5.57
CA ALA A 176 9.81 -1.57 -4.68
C ALA A 176 8.98 -0.57 -5.50
N ILE A 177 7.91 -0.05 -4.91
CA ILE A 177 7.22 1.12 -5.44
C ILE A 177 8.19 2.31 -5.34
N ASN A 178 8.32 3.06 -6.43
CA ASN A 178 9.26 4.14 -6.55
C ASN A 178 8.89 5.35 -5.67
N GLU A 179 9.84 6.26 -5.48
CA GLU A 179 9.56 7.59 -4.92
C GLU A 179 8.76 8.45 -5.91
N GLY A 180 7.97 9.39 -5.38
CA GLY A 180 7.15 10.30 -6.19
C GLY A 180 5.90 9.67 -6.81
N VAL A 181 5.57 8.42 -6.46
CA VAL A 181 4.34 7.76 -6.93
C VAL A 181 3.15 8.31 -6.14
N GLU A 182 2.16 8.84 -6.85
CA GLU A 182 0.95 9.42 -6.27
C GLU A 182 -0.12 8.34 -6.16
N PHE A 183 -0.77 8.26 -5.00
CA PHE A 183 -1.85 7.34 -4.67
C PHE A 183 -3.11 8.09 -4.28
N VAL A 184 -4.25 7.47 -4.59
CA VAL A 184 -5.57 7.89 -4.13
C VAL A 184 -6.19 6.76 -3.32
N THR A 185 -6.77 7.10 -2.17
CA THR A 185 -7.63 6.21 -1.38
C THR A 185 -8.83 6.97 -0.84
N PHE A 186 -9.81 6.23 -0.32
CA PHE A 186 -10.99 6.78 0.29
C PHE A 186 -11.18 6.24 1.70
N VAL A 187 -11.78 7.08 2.55
CA VAL A 187 -12.29 6.69 3.86
C VAL A 187 -13.75 7.10 3.92
N ALA A 188 -14.65 6.19 4.28
CA ALA A 188 -16.07 6.46 4.37
C ALA A 188 -16.64 6.07 5.72
N PHE A 189 -17.64 6.81 6.20
CA PHE A 189 -18.25 6.63 7.52
C PHE A 189 -19.63 7.27 7.59
N ASP A 190 -20.46 6.80 8.52
CA ASP A 190 -21.65 7.55 8.93
C ASP A 190 -21.25 8.62 9.96
N LYS A 191 -21.63 9.87 9.72
CA LYS A 191 -21.23 10.99 10.59
C LYS A 191 -21.79 10.85 12.00
N LYS A 192 -23.06 10.44 12.15
CA LYS A 192 -23.70 10.30 13.45
C LYS A 192 -23.07 9.15 14.23
N GLU A 193 -22.89 8.01 13.58
CA GLU A 193 -22.25 6.85 14.22
C GLU A 193 -20.79 7.12 14.62
N LEU A 194 -20.06 7.91 13.84
CA LEU A 194 -18.69 8.29 14.17
C LEU A 194 -18.63 9.30 15.33
N GLU A 195 -19.57 10.23 15.40
CA GLU A 195 -19.69 11.20 16.51
C GLU A 195 -20.09 10.53 17.84
N GLU A 196 -20.85 9.42 17.79
CA GLU A 196 -21.16 8.58 18.95
C GLU A 196 -19.91 7.96 19.59
N CYS A 197 -18.87 7.67 18.79
CA CYS A 197 -17.59 7.20 19.32
C CYS A 197 -16.82 8.30 20.08
N GLY A 198 -17.16 9.57 19.88
CA GLY A 198 -16.56 10.71 20.57
C GLY A 198 -16.55 11.96 19.68
N LYS A 199 -16.80 13.14 20.26
CA LYS A 199 -16.93 14.41 19.52
C LYS A 199 -15.73 14.79 18.64
N ASN A 200 -14.53 14.31 18.98
CA ASN A 200 -13.29 14.60 18.26
C ASN A 200 -12.80 13.40 17.41
N SER A 201 -13.63 12.38 17.20
CA SER A 201 -13.25 11.14 16.52
C SER A 201 -12.71 11.35 15.11
N LEU A 202 -13.40 12.15 14.30
CA LEU A 202 -12.95 12.47 12.96
C LEU A 202 -11.62 13.22 12.97
N TYR A 203 -11.46 14.19 13.88
CA TYR A 203 -10.22 14.96 14.01
C TYR A 203 -9.03 14.06 14.39
N GLN A 204 -9.20 13.21 15.41
CA GLN A 204 -8.17 12.27 15.82
C GLN A 204 -7.85 11.25 14.73
N LEU A 205 -8.86 10.75 14.01
CA LEU A 205 -8.66 9.87 12.87
C LEU A 205 -7.77 10.53 11.80
N LEU A 206 -8.07 11.78 11.44
CA LEU A 206 -7.27 12.55 10.47
C LEU A 206 -5.86 12.83 10.99
N GLN A 207 -5.69 13.11 12.29
CA GLN A 207 -4.36 13.24 12.90
C GLN A 207 -3.57 11.93 12.81
N SER A 208 -4.19 10.78 13.07
CA SER A 208 -3.55 9.47 12.92
C SER A 208 -3.13 9.19 11.48
N PHE A 209 -3.92 9.60 10.48
CA PHE A 209 -3.51 9.54 9.08
C PHE A 209 -2.24 10.36 8.83
N LEU A 210 -2.24 11.63 9.22
CA LEU A 210 -1.09 12.52 9.02
C LEU A 210 0.17 12.04 9.74
N PHE A 211 0.03 11.60 10.98
CA PHE A 211 1.15 11.16 11.81
C PHE A 211 1.73 9.84 11.28
N SER A 212 0.87 8.86 10.99
CA SER A 212 1.32 7.56 10.46
C SER A 212 2.03 7.68 9.12
N MET A 213 1.57 8.58 8.22
CA MET A 213 2.25 8.80 6.93
C MET A 213 3.68 9.34 7.10
N LYS A 214 3.91 10.20 8.10
CA LYS A 214 5.25 10.72 8.43
C LYS A 214 6.15 9.67 9.07
N MET A 215 5.59 8.78 9.87
CA MET A 215 6.34 7.68 10.49
C MET A 215 6.59 6.51 9.53
N GLY A 216 5.84 6.48 8.43
CA GLY A 216 6.00 5.55 7.32
C GLY A 216 4.97 4.43 7.34
N TRP A 217 4.55 4.01 6.15
CA TRP A 217 3.65 2.88 5.93
C TRP A 217 4.37 1.71 5.27
N GLY A 218 3.80 0.51 5.39
CA GLY A 218 4.31 -0.69 4.73
C GLY A 218 5.44 -1.37 5.51
N ARG A 219 6.41 -1.94 4.79
CA ARG A 219 7.50 -2.74 5.36
C ARG A 219 8.77 -1.90 5.48
N ARG A 220 9.54 -2.14 6.54
CA ARG A 220 10.87 -1.57 6.79
C ARG A 220 10.92 -0.05 6.89
N THR A 221 9.90 0.51 7.53
CA THR A 221 9.82 1.93 7.88
C THR A 221 11.05 2.38 8.68
N SER A 222 11.51 1.58 9.64
CA SER A 222 12.74 1.83 10.42
C SER A 222 14.05 1.80 9.61
N ARG A 223 14.03 1.35 8.35
CA ARG A 223 15.19 1.34 7.44
C ARG A 223 15.06 2.36 6.32
N GLY A 224 14.12 3.30 6.44
CA GLY A 224 13.94 4.39 5.50
C GLY A 224 13.06 4.05 4.29
N TYR A 225 12.17 3.08 4.39
CA TYR A 225 11.13 2.84 3.39
C TYR A 225 9.81 3.46 3.82
N GLY A 226 8.99 3.80 2.83
CA GLY A 226 7.56 4.03 3.03
C GLY A 226 7.16 5.32 3.71
N ASP A 227 8.06 6.30 3.78
CA ASP A 227 7.70 7.68 4.09
C ASP A 227 6.70 8.20 3.04
N LEU A 228 5.59 8.78 3.49
CA LEU A 228 4.52 9.31 2.64
C LEU A 228 4.25 10.78 2.97
N THR A 229 3.70 11.52 2.01
CA THR A 229 3.19 12.87 2.27
C THR A 229 1.89 13.13 1.55
N ILE A 230 0.97 13.85 2.20
CA ILE A 230 -0.30 14.25 1.59
C ILE A 230 -0.04 15.32 0.53
N ILE A 231 -0.72 15.20 -0.61
CA ILE A 231 -0.61 16.14 -1.74
C ILE A 231 -1.48 17.38 -1.51
N SER A 232 -2.73 17.22 -1.07
CA SER A 232 -3.64 18.33 -0.74
C SER A 232 -3.75 18.52 0.77
N LYS A 233 -3.35 19.69 1.28
CA LYS A 233 -3.59 20.03 2.70
C LYS A 233 -5.07 20.23 3.02
N GLU A 234 -5.88 20.50 1.99
CA GLU A 234 -7.32 20.57 2.09
C GLU A 234 -7.91 19.18 1.89
N VAL A 235 -8.57 18.72 2.94
CA VAL A 235 -9.31 17.46 2.98
C VAL A 235 -10.77 17.82 2.75
N GLU A 236 -11.29 17.55 1.55
CA GLU A 236 -12.71 17.76 1.25
C GLU A 236 -13.54 16.65 1.93
N LEU A 237 -14.21 17.00 3.03
CA LEU A 237 -15.23 16.14 3.62
C LEU A 237 -16.52 16.26 2.81
N LYS A 238 -16.91 15.18 2.13
CA LYS A 238 -18.19 15.11 1.40
C LYS A 238 -19.18 14.31 2.22
N CYS A 239 -20.33 14.90 2.50
CA CYS A 239 -21.43 14.25 3.21
C CYS A 239 -22.71 14.36 2.37
N PRO A 240 -23.65 13.41 2.52
CA PRO A 240 -24.96 13.52 1.90
C PRO A 240 -25.64 14.83 2.33
N SER A 241 -26.31 15.51 1.40
CA SER A 241 -27.20 16.62 1.73
C SER A 241 -28.29 16.09 2.67
N SER A 242 -28.41 16.71 3.86
CA SER A 242 -29.37 16.33 4.89
C SER A 242 -30.81 16.51 4.45
#